data_AF-A0A6A4Z1K5-F1
#
_entry.id   AF-A0A6A4Z1K5-F1
#
_cell.length_a   1.000
_cell.length_b   1.000
_cell.length_c   1.000
_cell.angle_alpha   90.00
_cell.angle_beta   90.00
_cell.angle_gamma   90.00
#
_symmetry.space_group_name_H-M   'P 1'
#
loop_
_entity.id
_entity.type
_entity.pdbx_description
1 polymer ?
#
loop_
_entity_poly.entity_id
_entity_poly.type
_entity_poly.pdbx_seq_one_letter_code
_entity_poly.pdbx_strand_id
1 'polypeptide(L)'
;MVVHWLRQCHDNMLEFLQYLALDHPVCAVVVQFLLDKAAISDLPPIKSKALLGSTLTPTESFLWKEQCIHFKKDHEFVEDNCPTLPAYCDLLRHVQDQCLNAEATEKAAAVLVGRHLLQLGTALDFQDEVGRRLLINSLRPSVRVLNGNIINCIYIFDILGEWLGEWTFESQWIQDAVSLLAILCEEFEFIQYMTEITSDIYDAMQECESLSPTKRRAMSERLDAIDQRMDEADVPSQEYDELHAEGVALEKSLEEPKTLRYLRCLELSSKILQFTRQSLKNAMIANILHLILPAVDSDIPALREKGLECLGLYCLLDRKMALNHTIVFWRVLNADDEDGDSKHTCIRVLLDFFAAFKSFEITPVVGISEEDGDMITSGSILDGLATYFCVNEHQLDTWDLQTQTLVVEGFIKLFLLKRIADST
;
A
#
# COMPACT_ATOMS: atom_id res chain seq x y z
N MET A 1 27.73 12.50 16.77
CA MET A 1 26.55 12.61 17.64
C MET A 1 25.96 11.23 17.93
N VAL A 2 25.46 10.50 16.93
CA VAL A 2 24.86 9.16 17.11
C VAL A 2 25.74 8.17 17.90
N VAL A 3 27.03 8.04 17.58
CA VAL A 3 27.97 7.16 18.33
C VAL A 3 28.07 7.55 19.81
N HIS A 4 27.93 8.83 20.14
CA HIS A 4 27.93 9.27 21.54
C HIS A 4 26.64 8.85 22.26
N TRP A 5 25.49 8.89 21.58
CA TRP A 5 24.24 8.37 22.14
C TRP A 5 24.32 6.86 22.38
N LEU A 6 24.90 6.10 21.44
CA LEU A 6 25.12 4.66 21.62
C LEU A 6 26.00 4.37 22.85
N ARG A 7 27.06 5.15 23.07
CA ARG A 7 27.91 5.04 24.28
C ARG A 7 27.17 5.35 25.58
N GLN A 8 26.16 6.23 25.53
CA GLN A 8 25.30 6.50 26.69
C GLN A 8 24.39 5.30 27.01
N CYS A 9 24.07 4.49 26.00
CA CYS A 9 23.38 3.20 26.13
C CYS A 9 24.37 2.03 26.29
N HIS A 10 25.55 2.26 26.88
CA HIS A 10 26.56 1.23 27.16
C HIS A 10 26.99 0.40 25.92
N ASP A 11 27.00 1.03 24.74
CA ASP A 11 27.26 0.37 23.45
C ASP A 11 26.29 -0.78 23.12
N ASN A 12 25.10 -0.79 23.74
CA ASN A 12 24.02 -1.73 23.51
C ASN A 12 23.00 -1.17 22.51
N MET A 13 22.96 -1.75 21.31
CA MET A 13 22.01 -1.32 20.26
C MET A 13 20.55 -1.59 20.59
N LEU A 14 20.22 -2.67 21.31
CA LEU A 14 18.83 -2.95 21.67
C LEU A 14 18.31 -1.89 22.65
N GLU A 15 19.12 -1.49 23.62
CA GLU A 15 18.78 -0.41 24.54
C GLU A 15 18.66 0.94 23.80
N PHE A 16 19.62 1.24 22.91
CA PHE A 16 19.58 2.45 22.10
C PHE A 16 18.31 2.55 21.24
N LEU A 17 17.90 1.45 20.61
CA LEU A 17 16.74 1.40 19.72
C LEU A 17 15.40 1.56 20.46
N GLN A 18 15.33 1.32 21.78
CA GLN A 18 14.12 1.58 22.57
C GLN A 18 13.76 3.08 22.65
N TYR A 19 14.72 3.97 22.42
CA TYR A 19 14.52 5.41 22.41
C TYR A 19 14.18 5.98 21.01
N LEU A 20 14.15 5.12 19.98
CA LEU A 20 13.90 5.52 18.60
C LEU A 20 12.53 5.05 18.12
N ALA A 21 11.90 5.87 17.28
CA ALA A 21 10.72 5.46 16.53
C ALA A 21 11.15 4.53 15.39
N LEU A 22 10.97 3.22 15.59
CA LEU A 22 11.43 2.17 14.65
C LEU A 22 10.81 2.31 13.25
N ASP A 23 9.58 2.80 13.16
CA ASP A 23 8.89 3.03 11.88
C ASP A 23 9.39 4.26 11.12
N HIS A 24 10.17 5.13 11.76
CA HIS A 24 10.68 6.34 11.11
C HIS A 24 11.84 5.99 10.16
N PRO A 25 11.84 6.46 8.90
CA PRO A 25 12.83 6.04 7.88
C PRO A 25 14.28 6.35 8.25
N VAL A 26 14.50 7.38 9.09
CA VAL A 26 15.84 7.74 9.59
C VAL A 26 16.42 6.67 10.52
N CYS A 27 15.59 5.86 11.19
CA CYS A 27 16.06 4.83 12.11
C CYS A 27 16.95 3.80 11.40
N ALA A 28 16.53 3.34 10.22
CA ALA A 28 17.31 2.42 9.40
C ALA A 28 18.67 3.05 9.03
N VAL A 29 18.68 4.31 8.56
CA VAL A 29 19.91 5.04 8.21
C VAL A 29 20.87 5.14 9.40
N VAL A 30 20.34 5.39 10.59
CA VAL A 30 21.12 5.45 11.84
C VAL A 30 21.76 4.11 12.16
N VAL A 31 21.01 3.01 12.07
CA VAL A 31 21.53 1.65 12.34
C VAL A 31 22.59 1.26 11.31
N GLN A 32 22.33 1.48 10.02
CA GLN A 32 23.29 1.20 8.95
C GLN A 32 24.61 1.96 9.17
N PHE A 33 24.54 3.24 9.56
CA PHE A 33 25.72 4.03 9.91
C PHE A 33 26.48 3.47 11.12
N LEU A 34 25.79 2.94 12.13
CA LEU A 34 26.42 2.35 13.31
C LEU A 34 27.12 1.03 12.98
N LEU A 35 26.52 0.20 12.12
CA LEU A 35 27.10 -1.04 11.60
C LEU A 35 28.39 -0.75 10.80
N ASP A 36 28.37 0.25 9.90
CA ASP A 36 29.53 0.67 9.10
C ASP A 36 30.72 1.12 9.96
N LYS A 37 30.46 1.79 11.08
CA LYS A 37 31.52 2.35 11.92
C LYS A 37 32.22 1.31 12.79
N ALA A 38 31.83 0.04 12.70
CA ALA A 38 32.30 -1.04 13.57
C ALA A 38 32.28 -0.65 15.06
N ALA A 39 31.34 0.23 15.44
CA ALA A 39 31.21 0.76 16.79
C ALA A 39 30.57 -0.27 17.75
N ILE A 40 30.48 -1.52 17.33
CA ILE A 40 29.68 -2.57 17.95
C ILE A 40 30.61 -3.77 18.11
N SER A 41 30.98 -4.06 19.36
CA SER A 41 31.90 -5.16 19.65
C SER A 41 31.20 -6.52 19.70
N ASP A 42 29.90 -6.56 20.02
CA ASP A 42 29.11 -7.80 20.10
C ASP A 42 27.71 -7.56 19.51
N LEU A 43 27.37 -8.26 18.43
CA LEU A 43 26.00 -8.28 17.90
C LEU A 43 25.18 -9.35 18.65
N PRO A 44 23.94 -9.05 19.07
CA PRO A 44 23.11 -10.03 19.76
C PRO A 44 22.77 -11.22 18.84
N PRO A 45 22.77 -12.47 19.34
CA PRO A 45 22.47 -13.67 18.55
C PRO A 45 20.95 -13.85 18.36
N ILE A 46 20.32 -12.89 17.66
CA ILE A 46 18.84 -12.81 17.53
C ILE A 46 18.28 -14.04 16.80
N LYS A 47 18.97 -14.54 15.77
CA LYS A 47 18.60 -15.79 15.08
C LYS A 47 18.41 -16.95 16.06
N SER A 48 19.39 -17.21 16.93
CA SER A 48 19.30 -18.31 17.89
C SER A 48 18.12 -18.14 18.84
N LYS A 49 17.89 -16.92 19.34
CA LYS A 49 16.72 -16.59 20.17
C LYS A 49 15.41 -16.89 19.43
N ALA A 50 15.27 -16.40 18.20
CA ALA A 50 14.08 -16.57 17.37
C ALA A 50 13.78 -18.05 17.11
N LEU A 51 14.79 -18.81 16.67
CA LEU A 51 14.65 -20.21 16.29
C LEU A 51 14.40 -21.16 17.47
N LEU A 52 14.72 -20.73 18.71
CA LEU A 52 14.38 -21.46 19.93
C LEU A 52 12.94 -21.20 20.41
N GLY A 53 12.13 -20.46 19.64
CA GLY A 53 10.73 -20.17 19.95
C GLY A 53 10.52 -19.04 20.96
N SER A 54 11.54 -18.21 21.20
CA SER A 54 11.35 -17.00 22.01
C SER A 54 10.63 -15.94 21.21
N THR A 55 9.74 -15.18 21.87
CA THR A 55 9.06 -14.04 21.25
C THR A 55 10.07 -12.96 20.86
N LEU A 56 9.94 -12.47 19.63
CA LEU A 56 10.73 -11.37 19.12
C LEU A 56 10.05 -10.05 19.47
N THR A 57 10.83 -9.13 20.04
CA THR A 57 10.36 -7.75 20.22
C THR A 57 10.48 -6.95 18.90
N PRO A 58 9.75 -5.83 18.74
CA PRO A 58 9.93 -4.94 17.60
C PRO A 58 11.37 -4.46 17.43
N THR A 59 12.06 -4.16 18.55
CA THR A 59 13.47 -3.73 18.57
C THR A 59 14.42 -4.82 18.08
N GLU A 60 14.22 -6.07 18.53
CA GLU A 60 15.05 -7.20 18.10
C GLU A 60 14.82 -7.53 16.63
N SER A 61 13.57 -7.65 16.20
CA SER A 61 13.25 -7.91 14.79
C SER A 61 13.74 -6.80 13.86
N PHE A 62 13.65 -5.53 14.27
CA PHE A 62 14.18 -4.40 13.51
C PHE A 62 15.70 -4.50 13.36
N LEU A 63 16.42 -4.71 14.47
CA LEU A 63 17.87 -4.83 14.42
C LEU A 63 18.32 -6.03 13.58
N TRP A 64 17.68 -7.18 13.75
CA TRP A 64 18.01 -8.38 13.00
C TRP A 64 17.82 -8.19 11.50
N LYS A 65 16.71 -7.57 11.10
CA LYS A 65 16.46 -7.16 9.72
C LYS A 65 17.58 -6.26 9.19
N GLU A 66 17.91 -5.17 9.89
CA GLU A 66 18.94 -4.23 9.43
C GLU A 66 20.33 -4.87 9.32
N GLN A 67 20.68 -5.77 10.25
CA GLN A 67 21.91 -6.57 10.20
C GLN A 67 21.97 -7.46 8.95
N CYS A 68 20.91 -8.26 8.71
CA CYS A 68 20.84 -9.15 7.56
C CYS A 68 20.91 -8.38 6.23
N ILE A 69 20.21 -7.23 6.13
CA ILE A 69 20.25 -6.39 4.93
C ILE A 69 21.64 -5.78 4.72
N HIS A 70 22.26 -5.26 5.78
CA HIS A 70 23.60 -4.63 5.73
C HIS A 70 24.66 -5.62 5.23
N PHE A 71 24.70 -6.80 5.85
CA PHE A 71 25.70 -7.83 5.59
C PHE A 71 25.26 -8.84 4.54
N LYS A 72 24.23 -8.56 3.74
CA LYS A 72 23.71 -9.48 2.70
C LYS A 72 24.79 -10.03 1.75
N LYS A 73 25.86 -9.26 1.52
CA LYS A 73 26.98 -9.63 0.63
C LYS A 73 28.09 -10.41 1.34
N ASP A 74 28.04 -10.51 2.67
CA ASP A 74 28.98 -11.26 3.48
C ASP A 74 28.43 -12.68 3.70
N HIS A 75 29.02 -13.64 2.98
CA HIS A 75 28.54 -15.03 3.00
C HIS A 75 28.69 -15.68 4.38
N GLU A 76 29.75 -15.38 5.12
CA GLU A 76 29.97 -15.94 6.46
C GLU A 76 28.90 -15.40 7.42
N PHE A 77 28.65 -14.09 7.37
CA PHE A 77 27.61 -13.48 8.20
C PHE A 77 26.22 -14.04 7.88
N VAL A 78 25.87 -14.19 6.60
CA VAL A 78 24.56 -14.70 6.16
C VAL A 78 24.36 -16.14 6.64
N GLU A 79 25.36 -17.01 6.51
CA GLU A 79 25.28 -18.39 6.98
C GLU A 79 25.05 -18.46 8.50
N ASP A 80 25.76 -17.62 9.26
CA ASP A 80 25.69 -17.60 10.71
C ASP A 80 24.41 -16.93 11.25
N ASN A 81 23.94 -15.84 10.64
CA ASN A 81 22.93 -14.95 11.23
C ASN A 81 21.60 -14.90 10.48
N CYS A 82 21.51 -15.33 9.21
CA CYS A 82 20.22 -15.47 8.53
C CYS A 82 19.57 -16.84 8.85
N PRO A 83 18.24 -16.92 9.00
CA PRO A 83 17.54 -18.19 9.14
C PRO A 83 17.57 -18.97 7.82
N THR A 84 17.49 -20.30 7.89
CA THR A 84 17.22 -21.12 6.70
C THR A 84 15.80 -20.85 6.20
N LEU A 85 15.53 -21.06 4.91
CA LEU A 85 14.20 -20.78 4.34
C LEU A 85 13.05 -21.53 5.04
N PRO A 86 13.15 -22.83 5.39
CA PRO A 86 12.10 -23.50 6.15
C PRO A 86 11.88 -22.87 7.53
N ALA A 87 12.96 -22.59 8.27
CA ALA A 87 12.87 -21.98 9.59
C ALA A 87 12.31 -20.55 9.54
N TYR A 88 12.63 -19.80 8.48
CA TYR A 88 12.06 -18.49 8.20
C TYR A 88 10.55 -18.57 7.93
N CYS A 89 10.09 -19.56 7.16
CA CYS A 89 8.66 -19.80 6.96
C CYS A 89 7.95 -20.13 8.29
N ASP A 90 8.58 -20.92 9.15
CA ASP A 90 8.05 -21.23 10.49
C ASP A 90 7.92 -19.98 11.36
N LEU A 91 8.91 -19.09 11.31
CA LEU A 91 8.88 -17.80 12.01
C LEU A 91 7.73 -16.91 11.53
N LEU A 92 7.56 -16.75 10.20
CA LEU A 92 6.46 -15.97 9.64
C LEU A 92 5.10 -16.53 10.09
N ARG A 93 4.93 -17.85 10.06
CA ARG A 93 3.70 -18.52 10.52
C ARG A 93 3.44 -18.27 12.00
N HIS A 94 4.48 -18.35 12.83
CA HIS A 94 4.33 -18.10 14.26
C HIS A 94 3.91 -16.65 14.56
N VAL A 95 4.50 -15.67 13.87
CA VAL A 95 4.14 -14.25 14.06
C VAL A 95 2.74 -13.96 13.53
N GLN A 96 2.32 -14.61 12.44
CA GLN A 96 0.94 -14.51 11.96
C GLN A 96 -0.06 -15.07 12.99
N ASP A 97 0.21 -16.24 13.56
CA ASP A 97 -0.61 -16.84 14.61
C ASP A 97 -0.69 -15.95 15.86
N GLN A 98 0.41 -15.32 16.25
CA GLN A 98 0.42 -14.30 17.30
C GLN A 98 -0.47 -13.11 16.94
N CYS A 99 -0.40 -12.58 15.71
CA CYS A 99 -1.22 -11.44 15.28
C CYS A 99 -2.72 -11.74 15.32
N LEU A 100 -3.13 -12.97 15.00
CA LEU A 100 -4.53 -13.38 14.97
C LEU A 100 -5.12 -13.57 16.37
N ASN A 101 -4.31 -14.05 17.32
CA ASN A 101 -4.76 -14.41 18.67
C ASN A 101 -4.44 -13.35 19.74
N ALA A 102 -3.67 -12.31 19.40
CA ALA A 102 -3.22 -11.28 20.34
C ALA A 102 -4.28 -10.23 20.68
N GLU A 103 -4.19 -9.67 21.89
CA GLU A 103 -4.89 -8.45 22.27
C GLU A 103 -4.36 -7.23 21.48
N ALA A 104 -5.09 -6.12 21.45
CA ALA A 104 -4.80 -4.98 20.56
C ALA A 104 -3.36 -4.43 20.65
N THR A 105 -2.79 -4.34 21.85
CA THR A 105 -1.41 -3.84 22.08
C THR A 105 -0.35 -4.83 21.63
N GLU A 106 -0.56 -6.12 21.92
CA GLU A 106 0.31 -7.21 21.49
C GLU A 106 0.24 -7.43 19.98
N LYS A 107 -0.94 -7.24 19.39
CA LYS A 107 -1.16 -7.28 17.94
C LYS A 107 -0.32 -6.22 17.24
N ALA A 108 -0.31 -4.97 17.72
CA ALA A 108 0.51 -3.91 17.12
C ALA A 108 2.00 -4.27 17.11
N ALA A 109 2.53 -4.84 18.20
CA ALA A 109 3.91 -5.30 18.27
C ALA A 109 4.18 -6.46 17.30
N ALA A 110 3.29 -7.45 17.23
CA ALA A 110 3.42 -8.59 16.33
C ALA A 110 3.34 -8.16 14.84
N VAL A 111 2.50 -7.16 14.52
CA VAL A 111 2.43 -6.55 13.18
C VAL A 111 3.76 -5.91 12.81
N LEU A 112 4.40 -5.16 13.71
CA LEU A 112 5.74 -4.59 13.44
C LEU A 112 6.80 -5.69 13.26
N VAL A 113 6.78 -6.73 14.10
CA VAL A 113 7.70 -7.86 13.98
C VAL A 113 7.54 -8.56 12.63
N GLY A 114 6.31 -8.85 12.21
CA GLY A 114 6.05 -9.50 10.93
C GLY A 114 6.49 -8.66 9.74
N ARG A 115 6.30 -7.34 9.81
CA ARG A 115 6.81 -6.39 8.82
C ARG A 115 8.34 -6.44 8.71
N HIS A 116 9.04 -6.42 9.85
CA HIS A 116 10.49 -6.53 9.87
C HIS A 116 10.99 -7.86 9.31
N LEU A 117 10.31 -8.96 9.63
CA LEU A 117 10.65 -10.28 9.08
C LEU A 117 10.46 -10.33 7.57
N LEU A 118 9.34 -9.82 7.03
CA LEU A 118 9.11 -9.76 5.59
C LEU A 118 10.19 -8.95 4.86
N GLN A 119 10.61 -7.81 5.44
CA GLN A 119 11.73 -7.02 4.93
C GLN A 119 13.07 -7.76 5.03
N LEU A 120 13.32 -8.49 6.12
CA LEU A 120 14.50 -9.35 6.30
C LEU A 120 14.56 -10.42 5.20
N GLY A 121 13.40 -10.94 4.79
CA GLY A 121 13.27 -11.88 3.68
C GLY A 121 14.04 -11.44 2.43
N THR A 122 14.12 -10.15 2.15
CA THR A 122 14.85 -9.61 0.99
C THR A 122 16.37 -9.82 1.05
N ALA A 123 16.92 -10.16 2.22
CA ALA A 123 18.32 -10.43 2.46
C ALA A 123 18.68 -11.93 2.44
N LEU A 124 17.69 -12.83 2.39
CA LEU A 124 17.91 -14.27 2.39
C LEU A 124 18.52 -14.76 1.06
N ASP A 125 19.20 -15.90 1.14
CA ASP A 125 19.67 -16.63 -0.04
C ASP A 125 18.59 -17.61 -0.53
N PHE A 126 18.27 -17.55 -1.82
CA PHE A 126 17.22 -18.32 -2.47
C PHE A 126 17.76 -19.44 -3.37
N GLN A 127 19.04 -19.83 -3.22
CA GLN A 127 19.62 -20.98 -3.95
C GLN A 127 18.93 -22.32 -3.61
N ASP A 128 18.38 -22.47 -2.42
CA ASP A 128 17.55 -23.62 -2.05
C ASP A 128 16.16 -23.51 -2.69
N GLU A 129 15.98 -24.20 -3.82
CA GLU A 129 14.72 -24.22 -4.56
C GLU A 129 13.54 -24.80 -3.75
N VAL A 130 13.79 -25.76 -2.84
CA VAL A 130 12.73 -26.35 -2.02
C VAL A 130 12.23 -25.32 -1.01
N GLY A 131 13.16 -24.70 -0.27
CA GLY A 131 12.85 -23.61 0.64
C GLY A 131 12.21 -22.40 -0.05
N ARG A 132 12.69 -22.04 -1.25
CA ARG A 132 12.12 -20.93 -2.05
C ARG A 132 10.65 -21.20 -2.38
N ARG A 133 10.32 -22.41 -2.83
CA ARG A 133 8.92 -22.80 -3.12
C ARG A 133 8.05 -22.84 -1.86
N LEU A 134 8.58 -23.30 -0.74
CA LEU A 134 7.87 -23.26 0.54
C LEU A 134 7.52 -21.82 0.95
N LEU A 135 8.46 -20.89 0.76
CA LEU A 135 8.22 -19.48 1.05
C LEU A 135 7.20 -18.85 0.09
N ILE A 136 7.30 -19.10 -1.22
CA ILE A 136 6.29 -18.66 -2.20
C ILE A 136 4.89 -19.15 -1.80
N ASN A 137 4.76 -20.43 -1.43
CA ASN A 137 3.49 -20.99 -0.99
C ASN A 137 2.99 -20.40 0.34
N SER A 138 3.90 -20.00 1.23
CA SER A 138 3.55 -19.35 2.51
C SER A 138 3.09 -17.90 2.30
N LEU A 139 3.64 -17.21 1.30
CA LEU A 139 3.26 -15.84 0.96
C LEU A 139 2.00 -15.78 0.09
N ARG A 140 1.70 -16.84 -0.67
CA ARG A 140 0.43 -16.97 -1.40
C ARG A 140 -0.71 -17.16 -0.39
N PRO A 141 -1.63 -16.19 -0.24
CA PRO A 141 -2.87 -16.43 0.50
C PRO A 141 -3.59 -17.58 -0.21
N SER A 142 -3.70 -18.73 0.43
CA SER A 142 -4.42 -19.88 -0.15
C SER A 142 -5.93 -19.65 -0.03
N VAL A 143 -6.50 -18.79 -0.86
CA VAL A 143 -7.96 -18.66 -0.97
C VAL A 143 -8.49 -19.90 -1.68
N ARG A 144 -8.73 -20.98 -0.94
CA ARG A 144 -9.56 -22.08 -1.44
C ARG A 144 -10.96 -21.91 -0.89
N VAL A 145 -11.85 -21.40 -1.74
CA VAL A 145 -13.30 -21.55 -1.57
C VAL A 145 -13.61 -23.05 -1.68
N LEU A 146 -13.82 -23.71 -0.54
CA LEU A 146 -14.32 -25.09 -0.53
C LEU A 146 -15.82 -25.06 -0.85
N ASN A 147 -16.15 -25.07 -2.13
CA ASN A 147 -17.46 -25.51 -2.59
C ASN A 147 -17.54 -27.03 -2.39
N GLY A 148 -18.48 -27.44 -1.53
CA GLY A 148 -18.65 -28.81 -1.10
C GLY A 148 -18.74 -29.81 -2.26
N ASN A 149 -17.79 -30.73 -2.31
CA ASN A 149 -18.02 -32.17 -2.33
C ASN A 149 -16.68 -32.92 -2.23
N ILE A 150 -16.64 -33.81 -1.26
CA ILE A 150 -15.55 -34.74 -0.95
C ILE A 150 -15.24 -35.59 -2.19
N ILE A 151 -13.96 -35.73 -2.56
CA ILE A 151 -13.30 -37.00 -2.96
C ILE A 151 -11.77 -36.80 -3.00
N ASN A 152 -11.11 -37.40 -2.00
CA ASN A 152 -9.80 -38.07 -1.99
C ASN A 152 -8.61 -37.46 -2.73
N CYS A 153 -7.81 -36.67 -2.00
CA CYS A 153 -6.33 -36.79 -1.98
C CYS A 153 -5.79 -36.31 -0.61
N ILE A 154 -5.93 -37.18 0.39
CA ILE A 154 -5.30 -37.14 1.72
C ILE A 154 -3.79 -37.41 1.47
N TYR A 155 -2.78 -36.66 1.90
CA TYR A 155 -2.39 -36.17 3.23
C TYR A 155 -1.49 -34.93 3.03
N ILE A 156 -1.59 -33.93 3.95
CA ILE A 156 -0.96 -32.58 4.00
C ILE A 156 -1.95 -31.43 3.74
N PHE A 157 -3.01 -31.64 2.96
CA PHE A 157 -3.94 -30.55 2.59
C PHE A 157 -5.09 -30.27 3.57
N ASP A 158 -5.40 -31.17 4.51
CA ASP A 158 -6.60 -31.06 5.38
C ASP A 158 -6.37 -30.43 6.76
N ILE A 159 -5.13 -30.08 7.14
CA ILE A 159 -4.86 -29.32 8.40
C ILE A 159 -4.81 -27.80 8.15
N LEU A 160 -4.86 -27.38 6.89
CA LEU A 160 -4.83 -25.97 6.48
C LEU A 160 -6.21 -25.43 6.08
N GLY A 161 -7.27 -26.25 6.19
CA GLY A 161 -8.63 -25.92 5.76
C GLY A 161 -9.42 -24.97 6.66
N GLU A 162 -8.89 -24.60 7.83
CA GLU A 162 -9.45 -23.58 8.74
C GLU A 162 -8.59 -22.29 8.80
N TRP A 163 -7.51 -22.21 8.04
CA TRP A 163 -6.48 -21.18 8.23
C TRP A 163 -6.75 -19.82 7.57
N LEU A 164 -7.83 -19.64 6.79
CA LEU A 164 -7.96 -18.48 5.91
C LEU A 164 -9.42 -18.03 5.72
N GLY A 165 -10.13 -17.79 6.82
CA GLY A 165 -11.36 -17.00 6.82
C GLY A 165 -11.06 -15.55 7.21
N GLU A 166 -11.21 -14.63 6.26
CA GLU A 166 -10.97 -13.16 6.33
C GLU A 166 -9.53 -12.68 6.04
N TRP A 167 -9.14 -12.80 4.75
CA TRP A 167 -8.07 -12.07 4.02
C TRP A 167 -6.77 -11.73 4.78
N THR A 168 -5.77 -12.57 4.59
CA THR A 168 -4.96 -13.13 5.68
C THR A 168 -3.64 -12.44 5.98
N PHE A 169 -3.48 -11.22 5.45
CA PHE A 169 -2.37 -10.34 5.79
C PHE A 169 -2.94 -9.05 6.37
N GLU A 170 -2.39 -8.62 7.51
CA GLU A 170 -2.62 -7.26 7.99
C GLU A 170 -2.22 -6.29 6.87
N SER A 171 -3.01 -5.23 6.61
CA SER A 171 -2.79 -4.34 5.45
C SER A 171 -1.35 -3.79 5.39
N GLN A 172 -0.71 -3.62 6.55
CA GLN A 172 0.67 -3.16 6.67
C GLN A 172 1.71 -4.16 6.11
N TRP A 173 1.39 -5.45 5.99
CA TRP A 173 2.30 -6.49 5.50
C TRP A 173 2.25 -6.66 3.97
N ILE A 174 1.17 -6.21 3.32
CA ILE A 174 0.94 -6.48 1.90
C ILE A 174 2.07 -5.95 1.02
N GLN A 175 2.53 -4.72 1.26
CA GLN A 175 3.63 -4.14 0.49
C GLN A 175 4.90 -4.99 0.60
N ASP A 176 5.30 -5.35 1.81
CA ASP A 176 6.55 -6.08 2.07
C ASP A 176 6.44 -7.54 1.58
N ALA A 177 5.28 -8.18 1.75
CA ALA A 177 5.02 -9.53 1.25
C ALA A 177 5.02 -9.60 -0.28
N VAL A 178 4.35 -8.66 -0.95
CA VAL A 178 4.33 -8.59 -2.42
C VAL A 178 5.70 -8.23 -2.97
N SER A 179 6.43 -7.33 -2.32
CA SER A 179 7.82 -7.03 -2.69
C SER A 179 8.72 -8.26 -2.57
N LEU A 180 8.57 -9.06 -1.52
CA LEU A 180 9.32 -10.29 -1.35
C LEU A 180 8.94 -11.33 -2.42
N LEU A 181 7.64 -11.47 -2.71
CA LEU A 181 7.16 -12.37 -3.77
C LEU A 181 7.71 -11.97 -5.15
N ALA A 182 7.77 -10.67 -5.45
CA ALA A 182 8.35 -10.15 -6.70
C ALA A 182 9.86 -10.42 -6.82
N ILE A 183 10.58 -10.55 -5.70
CA ILE A 183 12.00 -10.95 -5.67
C ILE A 183 12.15 -12.46 -5.86
N LEU A 184 11.25 -13.25 -5.25
CA LEU A 184 11.30 -14.71 -5.27
C LEU A 184 10.97 -15.30 -6.62
N CYS A 185 10.00 -14.72 -7.33
CA CYS A 185 9.43 -15.25 -8.56
C CYS A 185 10.04 -14.60 -9.80
N GLU A 186 10.00 -15.32 -10.92
CA GLU A 186 10.10 -14.64 -12.22
C GLU A 186 8.87 -13.76 -12.43
N GLU A 187 9.03 -12.67 -13.19
CA GLU A 187 7.98 -11.67 -13.36
C GLU A 187 6.66 -12.25 -13.90
N PHE A 188 6.73 -13.21 -14.84
CA PHE A 188 5.53 -13.86 -15.36
C PHE A 188 4.81 -14.69 -14.29
N GLU A 189 5.55 -15.46 -13.48
CA GLU A 189 5.00 -16.25 -12.38
C GLU A 189 4.40 -15.33 -11.30
N PHE A 190 5.07 -14.21 -10.99
CA PHE A 190 4.59 -13.20 -10.07
C PHE A 190 3.22 -12.64 -10.52
N ILE A 191 3.12 -12.20 -11.77
CA ILE A 191 1.86 -11.69 -12.34
C ILE A 191 0.78 -12.77 -12.27
N GLN A 192 1.12 -14.00 -12.67
CA GLN A 192 0.18 -15.12 -12.62
C GLN A 192 -0.35 -15.35 -11.20
N TYR A 193 0.53 -15.49 -10.20
CA TYR A 193 0.11 -15.71 -8.82
C TYR A 193 -0.73 -14.57 -8.27
N MET A 194 -0.31 -13.33 -8.50
CA MET A 194 -1.05 -12.17 -8.00
C MET A 194 -2.42 -12.03 -8.67
N THR A 195 -2.53 -12.31 -9.97
CA THR A 195 -3.82 -12.30 -10.66
C THR A 195 -4.72 -13.45 -10.21
N GLU A 196 -4.19 -14.66 -9.99
CA GLU A 196 -4.96 -15.77 -9.41
C GLU A 196 -5.53 -15.39 -8.03
N ILE A 197 -4.70 -14.86 -7.12
CA ILE A 197 -5.15 -14.40 -5.79
C ILE A 197 -6.22 -13.31 -5.93
N THR A 198 -6.00 -12.34 -6.81
CA THR A 198 -6.94 -11.23 -7.02
C THR A 198 -8.27 -11.73 -7.58
N SER A 199 -8.24 -12.68 -8.52
CA SER A 199 -9.44 -13.32 -9.08
C SER A 199 -10.21 -14.11 -8.03
N ASP A 200 -9.52 -14.88 -7.18
CA ASP A 200 -10.17 -15.63 -6.10
C ASP A 200 -10.89 -14.68 -5.12
N ILE A 201 -10.29 -13.53 -4.78
CA ILE A 201 -10.92 -12.49 -3.95
C ILE A 201 -12.12 -11.87 -4.68
N TYR A 202 -11.96 -11.58 -5.96
CA TYR A 202 -13.00 -10.95 -6.77
C TYR A 202 -14.23 -11.85 -6.92
N ASP A 203 -14.04 -13.15 -7.16
CA ASP A 203 -15.13 -14.12 -7.26
C ASP A 203 -15.88 -14.20 -5.92
N ALA A 204 -15.16 -14.30 -4.80
CA ALA A 204 -15.76 -14.28 -3.47
C ALA A 204 -16.46 -12.94 -3.15
N MET A 205 -16.00 -11.83 -3.72
CA MET A 205 -16.64 -10.52 -3.58
C MET A 205 -17.97 -10.46 -4.34
N GLN A 206 -18.07 -11.09 -5.51
CA GLN A 206 -19.32 -11.10 -6.29
C GLN A 206 -20.45 -11.83 -5.55
N GLU A 207 -20.11 -12.79 -4.70
CA GLU A 207 -21.05 -13.52 -3.86
C GLU A 207 -21.55 -12.71 -2.64
N CYS A 208 -20.93 -11.57 -2.32
CA CYS A 208 -21.36 -10.72 -1.21
C CYS A 208 -22.63 -9.92 -1.55
N GLU A 209 -23.54 -9.86 -0.58
CA GLU A 209 -24.66 -8.92 -0.61
C GLU A 209 -24.14 -7.47 -0.58
N SER A 210 -24.83 -6.59 -1.30
CA SER A 210 -24.53 -5.16 -1.34
C SER A 210 -25.71 -4.34 -0.85
N LEU A 211 -25.47 -3.28 -0.09
CA LEU A 211 -26.49 -2.29 0.23
C LEU A 211 -26.97 -1.61 -1.05
N SER A 212 -28.27 -1.28 -1.08
CA SER A 212 -28.80 -0.49 -2.19
C SER A 212 -28.17 0.91 -2.16
N PRO A 213 -27.88 1.53 -3.32
CA PRO A 213 -27.31 2.88 -3.38
C PRO A 213 -28.14 3.91 -2.60
N THR A 214 -29.46 3.77 -2.62
CA THR A 214 -30.39 4.63 -1.85
C THR A 214 -30.21 4.50 -0.34
N LYS A 215 -30.02 3.27 0.16
CA LYS A 215 -29.83 3.02 1.58
C LYS A 215 -28.46 3.50 2.04
N ARG A 216 -27.43 3.31 1.20
CA ARG A 216 -26.07 3.81 1.45
C ARG A 216 -26.07 5.34 1.55
N ARG A 217 -26.62 6.04 0.55
CA ARG A 217 -26.73 7.51 0.57
C ARG A 217 -27.43 8.03 1.81
N ALA A 218 -28.55 7.42 2.20
CA ALA A 218 -29.27 7.81 3.41
C ALA A 218 -28.45 7.60 4.69
N MET A 219 -27.60 6.58 4.76
CA MET A 219 -26.68 6.38 5.89
C MET A 219 -25.54 7.39 5.88
N SER A 220 -24.94 7.68 4.72
CA SER A 220 -23.88 8.69 4.59
C SER A 220 -24.39 10.09 4.94
N GLU A 221 -25.55 10.51 4.41
CA GLU A 221 -26.18 11.79 4.76
C GLU A 221 -26.48 11.90 6.26
N ARG A 222 -26.82 10.78 6.92
CA ARG A 222 -27.04 10.74 8.36
C ARG A 222 -25.72 10.88 9.13
N LEU A 223 -24.65 10.24 8.66
CA LEU A 223 -23.32 10.34 9.24
C LEU A 223 -22.79 11.78 9.14
N ASP A 224 -22.89 12.41 7.97
CA ASP A 224 -22.49 13.81 7.77
C ASP A 224 -23.23 14.77 8.71
N ALA A 225 -24.54 14.52 8.94
CA ALA A 225 -25.34 15.31 9.87
C ALA A 225 -24.96 15.08 11.34
N ILE A 226 -24.47 13.89 11.70
CA ILE A 226 -23.94 13.57 13.04
C ILE A 226 -22.62 14.31 13.24
N ASP A 227 -21.70 14.23 12.28
CA ASP A 227 -20.40 14.90 12.35
C ASP A 227 -20.56 16.41 12.46
N GLN A 228 -21.42 17.01 11.63
CA GLN A 228 -21.73 18.43 11.70
C GLN A 228 -22.27 18.85 13.08
N ARG A 229 -23.12 18.01 13.70
CA ARG A 229 -23.66 18.28 15.02
C ARG A 229 -22.59 18.15 16.10
N MET A 230 -21.71 17.16 16.01
CA MET A 230 -20.63 16.93 16.98
C MET A 230 -19.58 18.04 17.00
N ASP A 231 -19.38 18.73 15.87
CA ASP A 231 -18.48 19.89 15.76
C ASP A 231 -19.02 21.18 16.41
N GLU A 232 -20.29 21.21 16.81
CA GLU A 232 -20.89 22.37 17.46
C GLU A 232 -20.41 22.52 18.92
N ALA A 233 -20.01 23.74 19.31
CA ALA A 233 -19.35 24.01 20.59
C ALA A 233 -20.22 23.77 21.87
N ASP A 234 -21.52 23.52 21.72
CA ASP A 234 -22.51 23.46 22.81
C ASP A 234 -23.27 22.11 22.89
N VAL A 235 -22.72 21.01 22.34
CA VAL A 235 -23.37 19.69 22.46
C VAL A 235 -23.27 19.16 23.91
N PRO A 236 -24.39 18.84 24.58
CA PRO A 236 -24.36 18.21 25.90
C PRO A 236 -23.63 16.86 25.88
N SER A 237 -22.85 16.54 26.92
CA SER A 237 -22.03 15.31 26.96
C SER A 237 -22.82 14.02 26.71
N GLN A 238 -24.07 13.93 27.17
CA GLN A 238 -24.93 12.76 26.92
C GLN A 238 -25.34 12.65 25.45
N GLU A 239 -25.66 13.78 24.80
CA GLU A 239 -26.00 13.81 23.37
C GLU A 239 -24.77 13.47 22.53
N TYR A 240 -23.58 13.94 22.93
CA TYR A 240 -22.32 13.60 22.28
C TYR A 240 -22.05 12.08 22.32
N ASP A 241 -22.19 11.44 23.48
CA ASP A 241 -21.97 10.00 23.63
C ASP A 241 -22.95 9.16 22.76
N GLU A 242 -24.22 9.59 22.68
CA GLU A 242 -25.24 8.94 21.85
C GLU A 242 -24.97 9.12 20.35
N LEU A 243 -24.63 10.34 19.92
CA LEU A 243 -24.28 10.64 18.53
C LEU A 243 -23.03 9.90 18.09
N HIS A 244 -22.00 9.86 18.94
CA HIS A 244 -20.78 9.12 18.67
C HIS A 244 -21.05 7.61 18.51
N ALA A 245 -21.88 7.03 19.38
CA ALA A 245 -22.26 5.62 19.28
C ALA A 245 -23.08 5.33 18.01
N GLU A 246 -23.97 6.24 17.61
CA GLU A 246 -24.72 6.15 16.34
C GLU A 246 -23.77 6.23 15.13
N GLY A 247 -22.84 7.19 15.13
CA GLY A 247 -21.84 7.39 14.08
C GLY A 247 -20.99 6.13 13.87
N VAL A 248 -20.41 5.58 14.94
CA VAL A 248 -19.62 4.34 14.88
C VAL A 248 -20.43 3.15 14.36
N ALA A 249 -21.72 3.06 14.71
CA ALA A 249 -22.59 1.99 14.21
C ALA A 249 -22.93 2.17 12.72
N LEU A 250 -23.09 3.41 12.25
CA LEU A 250 -23.32 3.73 10.84
C LEU A 250 -22.07 3.48 10.00
N GLU A 251 -20.89 3.92 10.45
CA GLU A 251 -19.60 3.64 9.82
C GLU A 251 -19.42 2.14 9.62
N LYS A 252 -19.59 1.35 10.69
CA LYS A 252 -19.51 -0.12 10.63
C LYS A 252 -20.53 -0.73 9.68
N SER A 253 -21.69 -0.11 9.51
CA SER A 253 -22.72 -0.58 8.57
C SER A 253 -22.38 -0.23 7.12
N LEU A 254 -21.65 0.87 6.90
CA LEU A 254 -21.13 1.31 5.60
C LEU A 254 -19.89 0.51 5.17
N GLU A 255 -19.14 -0.08 6.10
CA GLU A 255 -18.05 -1.02 5.87
C GLU A 255 -18.54 -2.40 5.36
N GLU A 256 -19.19 -2.41 4.19
CA GLU A 256 -19.71 -3.63 3.59
C GLU A 256 -18.56 -4.59 3.22
N PRO A 257 -18.69 -5.91 3.51
CA PRO A 257 -17.70 -6.91 3.13
C PRO A 257 -17.37 -6.90 1.64
N LYS A 258 -18.35 -6.57 0.79
CA LYS A 258 -18.16 -6.43 -0.66
C LYS A 258 -17.19 -5.29 -1.00
N THR A 259 -17.39 -4.11 -0.41
CA THR A 259 -16.54 -2.92 -0.62
C THR A 259 -15.11 -3.19 -0.15
N LEU A 260 -14.96 -3.77 1.04
CA LEU A 260 -13.64 -4.10 1.60
C LEU A 260 -12.88 -5.12 0.74
N ARG A 261 -13.58 -6.15 0.21
CA ARG A 261 -12.99 -7.11 -0.73
C ARG A 261 -12.59 -6.45 -2.04
N TYR A 262 -13.40 -5.53 -2.55
CA TYR A 262 -13.08 -4.82 -3.79
C TYR A 262 -11.86 -3.92 -3.62
N LEU A 263 -11.79 -3.17 -2.51
CA LEU A 263 -10.61 -2.39 -2.14
C LEU A 263 -9.36 -3.27 -2.09
N ARG A 264 -9.47 -4.49 -1.54
CA ARG A 264 -8.35 -5.44 -1.52
C ARG A 264 -7.95 -5.91 -2.92
N CYS A 265 -8.90 -6.20 -3.81
CA CYS A 265 -8.60 -6.50 -5.21
C CYS A 265 -7.85 -5.36 -5.90
N LEU A 266 -8.28 -4.11 -5.67
CA LEU A 266 -7.65 -2.92 -6.23
C LEU A 266 -6.25 -2.71 -5.64
N GLU A 267 -6.06 -2.89 -4.34
CA GLU A 267 -4.74 -2.81 -3.71
C GLU A 267 -3.76 -3.83 -4.29
N LEU A 268 -4.16 -5.10 -4.41
CA LEU A 268 -3.31 -6.12 -5.04
C LEU A 268 -3.02 -5.79 -6.50
N SER A 269 -4.04 -5.30 -7.23
CA SER A 269 -3.88 -4.84 -8.61
C SER A 269 -2.88 -3.68 -8.71
N SER A 270 -2.92 -2.71 -7.80
CA SER A 270 -1.97 -1.61 -7.76
C SER A 270 -0.55 -2.12 -7.52
N LYS A 271 -0.36 -3.13 -6.66
CA LYS A 271 0.95 -3.77 -6.47
C LYS A 271 1.42 -4.50 -7.72
N ILE A 272 0.56 -5.24 -8.42
CA ILE A 272 0.93 -5.87 -9.71
C ILE A 272 1.47 -4.80 -10.67
N LEU A 273 0.76 -3.68 -10.79
CA LEU A 273 1.11 -2.59 -11.70
C LEU A 273 2.37 -1.83 -11.28
N GLN A 274 2.65 -1.70 -9.98
CA GLN A 274 3.87 -1.06 -9.46
C GLN A 274 5.13 -1.91 -9.68
N PHE A 275 5.02 -3.23 -9.60
CA PHE A 275 6.17 -4.15 -9.70
C PHE A 275 6.42 -4.69 -11.11
N THR A 276 5.43 -4.63 -12.01
CA THR A 276 5.58 -5.11 -13.39
C THR A 276 6.32 -4.11 -14.28
N ARG A 277 7.16 -4.66 -15.15
CA ARG A 277 7.79 -4.00 -16.31
C ARG A 277 7.19 -4.50 -17.62
N GLN A 278 6.24 -5.43 -17.57
CA GLN A 278 5.59 -5.96 -18.77
C GLN A 278 4.55 -4.97 -19.31
N SER A 279 4.49 -4.89 -20.64
CA SER A 279 3.47 -4.10 -21.33
C SER A 279 2.08 -4.74 -21.27
N LEU A 280 1.05 -3.98 -21.67
CA LEU A 280 -0.33 -4.45 -21.85
C LEU A 280 -0.53 -5.53 -22.93
N LYS A 281 0.54 -6.03 -23.56
CA LYS A 281 0.49 -7.25 -24.37
C LYS A 281 0.30 -8.51 -23.54
N ASN A 282 0.66 -8.47 -22.25
CA ASN A 282 0.33 -9.56 -21.33
C ASN A 282 -1.16 -9.50 -21.03
N ALA A 283 -1.90 -10.53 -21.43
CA ALA A 283 -3.34 -10.62 -21.25
C ALA A 283 -3.78 -10.57 -19.78
N MET A 284 -2.98 -11.11 -18.86
CA MET A 284 -3.29 -11.09 -17.42
C MET A 284 -3.29 -9.64 -16.90
N ILE A 285 -2.29 -8.85 -17.28
CA ILE A 285 -2.23 -7.41 -16.93
C ILE A 285 -3.34 -6.63 -17.64
N ALA A 286 -3.51 -6.86 -18.94
CA ALA A 286 -4.53 -6.16 -19.73
C ALA A 286 -5.92 -6.37 -19.14
N ASN A 287 -6.20 -7.59 -18.67
CA ASN A 287 -7.46 -7.94 -18.05
C ASN A 287 -7.72 -7.13 -16.78
N ILE A 288 -6.73 -6.80 -15.94
CA ILE A 288 -6.94 -6.04 -14.67
C ILE A 288 -7.82 -4.80 -14.86
N LEU A 289 -7.83 -4.19 -16.05
CA LEU A 289 -8.71 -3.07 -16.38
C LEU A 289 -10.20 -3.33 -16.09
N HIS A 290 -10.69 -4.58 -16.18
CA HIS A 290 -12.08 -4.94 -15.84
C HIS A 290 -12.41 -4.72 -14.36
N LEU A 291 -11.41 -4.77 -13.48
CA LEU A 291 -11.52 -4.46 -12.06
C LEU A 291 -11.44 -2.95 -11.82
N ILE A 292 -10.67 -2.24 -12.63
CA ILE A 292 -10.36 -0.82 -12.41
C ILE A 292 -11.52 0.08 -12.84
N LEU A 293 -12.07 -0.11 -14.04
CA LEU A 293 -13.06 0.83 -14.60
C LEU A 293 -14.33 0.95 -13.73
N PRO A 294 -14.95 -0.14 -13.24
CA PRO A 294 -16.12 -0.01 -12.38
C PRO A 294 -15.81 0.65 -11.03
N ALA A 295 -14.56 0.60 -10.56
CA ALA A 295 -14.16 1.28 -9.33
C ALA A 295 -14.04 2.79 -9.55
N VAL A 296 -13.50 3.22 -10.69
CA VAL A 296 -13.43 4.65 -11.08
C VAL A 296 -14.83 5.27 -11.18
N ASP A 297 -15.80 4.53 -11.70
CA ASP A 297 -17.20 4.98 -11.79
C ASP A 297 -18.00 4.77 -10.49
N SER A 298 -17.37 4.34 -9.41
CA SER A 298 -18.06 4.06 -8.14
C SER A 298 -18.53 5.33 -7.44
N ASP A 299 -19.71 5.23 -6.83
CA ASP A 299 -20.26 6.22 -5.91
C ASP A 299 -19.62 6.19 -4.51
N ILE A 300 -18.77 5.19 -4.23
CA ILE A 300 -18.02 5.07 -2.98
C ILE A 300 -16.65 5.77 -3.15
N PRO A 301 -16.37 6.86 -2.42
CA PRO A 301 -15.14 7.65 -2.59
C PRO A 301 -13.85 6.81 -2.49
N ALA A 302 -13.74 5.94 -1.48
CA ALA A 302 -12.57 5.08 -1.30
C ALA A 302 -12.31 4.13 -2.50
N LEU A 303 -13.36 3.59 -3.12
CA LEU A 303 -13.23 2.76 -4.32
C LEU A 303 -12.81 3.60 -5.52
N ARG A 304 -13.39 4.79 -5.66
CA ARG A 304 -13.06 5.72 -6.75
C ARG A 304 -11.62 6.18 -6.67
N GLU A 305 -11.14 6.59 -5.49
CA GLU A 305 -9.74 6.98 -5.26
C GLU A 305 -8.77 5.83 -5.63
N LYS A 306 -9.01 4.62 -5.12
CA LYS A 306 -8.17 3.45 -5.44
C LYS A 306 -8.30 3.01 -6.90
N GLY A 307 -9.46 3.16 -7.51
CA GLY A 307 -9.69 2.96 -8.94
C GLY A 307 -8.86 3.92 -9.78
N LEU A 308 -8.84 5.21 -9.42
CA LEU A 308 -8.05 6.24 -10.09
C LEU A 308 -6.54 5.98 -9.94
N GLU A 309 -6.09 5.58 -8.74
CA GLU A 309 -4.71 5.15 -8.51
C GLU A 309 -4.31 4.00 -9.45
N CYS A 310 -5.12 2.95 -9.50
CA CYS A 310 -4.87 1.79 -10.37
C CYS A 310 -4.92 2.16 -11.85
N LEU A 311 -5.87 3.00 -12.28
CA LEU A 311 -5.97 3.47 -13.66
C LEU A 311 -4.74 4.27 -14.06
N GLY A 312 -4.23 5.12 -13.16
CA GLY A 312 -3.01 5.88 -13.37
C GLY A 312 -1.80 4.97 -13.59
N LEU A 313 -1.59 4.00 -12.69
CA LEU A 313 -0.53 2.99 -12.81
C LEU A 313 -0.66 2.17 -14.10
N TYR A 314 -1.88 1.74 -14.45
CA TYR A 314 -2.16 1.00 -15.68
C TYR A 314 -1.82 1.84 -16.92
N CYS A 315 -2.17 3.12 -16.92
CA CYS A 315 -1.89 4.05 -18.00
C CYS A 315 -0.38 4.30 -18.20
N LEU A 316 0.42 4.22 -17.15
CA LEU A 316 1.89 4.34 -17.26
C LEU A 316 2.53 3.19 -18.06
N LEU A 317 1.85 2.05 -18.21
CA LEU A 317 2.31 0.92 -19.01
C LEU A 317 2.13 1.13 -20.53
N ASP A 318 1.22 2.02 -20.94
CA ASP A 318 0.94 2.28 -22.35
C ASP A 318 0.50 3.73 -22.62
N ARG A 319 1.25 4.43 -23.45
CA ARG A 319 1.00 5.83 -23.80
C ARG A 319 -0.40 6.08 -24.37
N LYS A 320 -0.95 5.15 -25.17
CA LYS A 320 -2.27 5.34 -25.78
C LYS A 320 -3.35 5.28 -24.71
N MET A 321 -3.19 4.41 -23.71
CA MET A 321 -4.10 4.34 -22.56
C MET A 321 -4.05 5.63 -21.73
N ALA A 322 -2.86 6.17 -21.45
CA ALA A 322 -2.73 7.46 -20.78
C ALA A 322 -3.44 8.58 -21.54
N LEU A 323 -3.21 8.71 -22.85
CA LEU A 323 -3.86 9.73 -23.68
C LEU A 323 -5.39 9.63 -23.66
N ASN A 324 -5.94 8.41 -23.74
CA ASN A 324 -7.38 8.19 -23.76
C ASN A 324 -8.05 8.52 -22.41
N HIS A 325 -7.37 8.28 -21.28
CA HIS A 325 -7.94 8.42 -19.94
C HIS A 325 -7.52 9.71 -19.22
N THR A 326 -6.61 10.51 -19.78
CA THR A 326 -6.19 11.80 -19.19
C THR A 326 -7.40 12.69 -18.86
N ILE A 327 -8.40 12.70 -19.74
CA ILE A 327 -9.61 13.51 -19.54
C ILE A 327 -10.43 13.06 -18.32
N VAL A 328 -10.35 11.78 -17.92
CA VAL A 328 -11.05 11.27 -16.73
C VAL A 328 -10.47 11.93 -15.48
N PHE A 329 -9.14 11.89 -15.31
CA PHE A 329 -8.46 12.54 -14.19
C PHE A 329 -8.70 14.05 -14.15
N TRP A 330 -8.67 14.70 -15.31
CA TRP A 330 -8.95 16.13 -15.39
C TRP A 330 -10.38 16.48 -14.96
N ARG A 331 -11.38 15.66 -15.33
CA ARG A 331 -12.77 15.88 -14.92
C ARG A 331 -12.97 15.69 -13.43
N VAL A 332 -12.40 14.63 -12.84
CA VAL A 332 -12.45 14.39 -11.40
C VAL A 332 -11.77 15.53 -10.64
N LEU A 333 -10.63 16.01 -11.12
CA LEU A 333 -9.92 17.11 -10.49
C LEU A 333 -10.76 18.39 -10.40
N ASN A 334 -11.58 18.68 -11.42
CA ASN A 334 -12.40 19.88 -11.52
C ASN A 334 -13.86 19.70 -11.06
N ALA A 335 -14.21 18.55 -10.49
CA ALA A 335 -15.54 18.34 -9.94
C ALA A 335 -15.64 18.95 -8.53
N ASP A 336 -16.71 19.71 -8.29
CA ASP A 336 -16.91 20.47 -7.06
C ASP A 336 -17.12 19.56 -5.84
N ASP A 337 -17.77 18.42 -6.04
CA ASP A 337 -18.16 17.43 -5.02
C ASP A 337 -17.13 16.31 -4.82
N GLU A 338 -16.00 16.35 -5.51
CA GLU A 338 -14.94 15.34 -5.37
C GLU A 338 -14.00 15.59 -4.19
N ASP A 339 -13.66 14.49 -3.50
CA ASP A 339 -12.79 14.43 -2.33
C ASP A 339 -11.35 14.92 -2.63
N GLY A 340 -10.73 15.55 -1.64
CA GLY A 340 -9.34 15.99 -1.67
C GLY A 340 -8.36 14.85 -2.00
N ASP A 341 -8.58 13.64 -1.48
CA ASP A 341 -7.70 12.49 -1.74
C ASP A 341 -7.76 12.03 -3.21
N SER A 342 -8.95 12.06 -3.82
CA SER A 342 -9.13 11.77 -5.24
C SER A 342 -8.49 12.84 -6.12
N LYS A 343 -8.63 14.12 -5.74
CA LYS A 343 -7.98 15.25 -6.43
C LYS A 343 -6.45 15.15 -6.33
N HIS A 344 -5.91 14.87 -5.15
CA HIS A 344 -4.49 14.64 -4.91
C HIS A 344 -3.96 13.50 -5.79
N THR A 345 -4.67 12.38 -5.85
CA THR A 345 -4.34 11.25 -6.72
C THR A 345 -4.34 11.64 -8.20
N CYS A 346 -5.34 12.40 -8.66
CA CYS A 346 -5.41 12.88 -10.04
C CYS A 346 -4.23 13.79 -10.40
N ILE A 347 -3.87 14.74 -9.53
CA ILE A 347 -2.71 15.63 -9.73
C ILE A 347 -1.44 14.81 -9.90
N ARG A 348 -1.19 13.84 -9.00
CA ARG A 348 -0.03 12.94 -9.07
C ARG A 348 0.02 12.19 -10.40
N VAL A 349 -1.09 11.58 -10.80
CA VAL A 349 -1.18 10.80 -12.04
C VAL A 349 -0.95 11.65 -13.29
N LEU A 350 -1.55 12.85 -13.35
CA LEU A 350 -1.37 13.76 -14.47
C LEU A 350 0.09 14.19 -14.61
N LEU A 351 0.75 14.56 -13.50
CA LEU A 351 2.16 14.91 -13.48
C LEU A 351 3.05 13.73 -13.91
N ASP A 352 2.73 12.51 -13.47
CA ASP A 352 3.43 11.29 -13.87
C ASP A 352 3.27 11.02 -15.37
N PHE A 353 2.11 11.27 -15.98
CA PHE A 353 1.93 11.15 -17.44
C PHE A 353 2.85 12.10 -18.21
N PHE A 354 2.88 13.38 -17.82
CA PHE A 354 3.75 14.38 -18.44
C PHE A 354 5.24 14.06 -18.24
N ALA A 355 5.60 13.49 -17.08
CA ALA A 355 6.97 13.09 -16.78
C ALA A 355 7.39 11.85 -17.61
N ALA A 356 6.58 10.79 -17.56
CA ALA A 356 6.86 9.51 -18.19
C ALA A 356 6.89 9.61 -19.72
N PHE A 357 5.92 10.29 -20.33
CA PHE A 357 5.78 10.32 -21.78
C PHE A 357 6.30 11.62 -22.39
N LYS A 358 7.34 11.52 -23.23
CA LYS A 358 7.85 12.69 -23.98
C LYS A 358 6.81 13.22 -24.95
N SER A 359 6.63 14.54 -24.98
CA SER A 359 5.69 15.25 -25.87
C SER A 359 4.26 14.72 -25.72
N PHE A 360 3.75 14.72 -24.50
CA PHE A 360 2.44 14.18 -24.15
C PHE A 360 1.31 15.15 -24.54
N GLU A 361 0.72 14.91 -25.70
CA GLU A 361 -0.33 15.75 -26.29
C GLU A 361 -1.64 14.97 -26.41
N ILE A 362 -2.67 15.41 -25.66
CA ILE A 362 -4.02 14.84 -25.76
C ILE A 362 -4.76 15.37 -26.99
N THR A 363 -5.68 14.56 -27.52
CA THR A 363 -6.65 15.06 -28.50
C THR A 363 -7.54 16.10 -27.83
N PRO A 364 -7.66 17.33 -28.37
CA PRO A 364 -8.49 18.36 -27.77
C PRO A 364 -9.94 17.90 -27.59
N VAL A 365 -10.48 18.10 -26.39
CA VAL A 365 -11.87 17.73 -26.04
C VAL A 365 -12.62 18.99 -25.62
N VAL A 366 -13.88 19.13 -26.01
CA VAL A 366 -14.73 20.26 -25.61
C VAL A 366 -14.89 20.27 -24.09
N GLY A 367 -14.69 21.43 -23.46
CA GLY A 367 -14.91 21.66 -22.04
C GLY A 367 -16.35 21.39 -21.59
N ILE A 368 -16.54 21.24 -20.27
CA ILE A 368 -17.86 20.96 -19.66
C ILE A 368 -18.74 22.23 -19.66
N SER A 369 -18.14 23.43 -19.69
CA SER A 369 -18.85 24.69 -19.84
C SER A 369 -19.24 24.92 -21.30
N GLU A 370 -20.54 24.73 -21.61
CA GLU A 370 -21.11 25.02 -22.95
C GLU A 370 -20.99 26.50 -23.35
N GLU A 371 -20.71 27.40 -22.40
CA GLU A 371 -20.70 28.85 -22.63
C GLU A 371 -19.36 29.41 -23.17
N ASP A 372 -18.23 28.71 -22.99
CA ASP A 372 -16.90 29.26 -23.37
C ASP A 372 -16.27 28.62 -24.61
N GLY A 373 -16.73 27.45 -25.06
CA GLY A 373 -16.14 26.78 -26.24
C GLY A 373 -14.65 26.41 -26.08
N ASP A 374 -14.12 26.49 -24.86
CA ASP A 374 -12.72 26.22 -24.55
C ASP A 374 -12.41 24.73 -24.73
N MET A 375 -11.33 24.47 -25.46
CA MET A 375 -10.85 23.12 -25.73
C MET A 375 -9.87 22.72 -24.64
N ILE A 376 -10.13 21.59 -23.99
CA ILE A 376 -9.20 20.98 -23.04
C ILE A 376 -8.04 20.40 -23.84
N THR A 377 -6.84 20.94 -23.61
CA THR A 377 -5.58 20.57 -24.23
C THR A 377 -4.56 20.17 -23.17
N SER A 378 -3.44 19.57 -23.57
CA SER A 378 -2.33 19.31 -22.64
C SER A 378 -1.81 20.59 -21.98
N GLY A 379 -1.79 21.70 -22.73
CA GLY A 379 -1.41 23.02 -22.19
C GLY A 379 -2.39 23.50 -21.13
N SER A 380 -3.69 23.47 -21.41
CA SER A 380 -4.70 23.92 -20.42
C SER A 380 -4.71 23.07 -19.15
N ILE A 381 -4.40 21.77 -19.26
CA ILE A 381 -4.24 20.90 -18.08
C ILE A 381 -3.04 21.35 -17.25
N LEU A 382 -1.90 21.62 -17.87
CA LEU A 382 -0.72 22.12 -17.17
C LEU A 382 -0.98 23.51 -16.55
N ASP A 383 -1.62 24.42 -17.28
CA ASP A 383 -2.00 25.74 -16.77
C ASP A 383 -2.95 25.61 -15.57
N GLY A 384 -3.90 24.69 -15.65
CA GLY A 384 -4.79 24.33 -14.55
C GLY A 384 -4.06 23.79 -13.32
N LEU A 385 -3.14 22.84 -13.52
CA LEU A 385 -2.29 22.34 -12.43
C LEU A 385 -1.41 23.45 -11.84
N ALA A 386 -0.98 24.43 -12.64
CA ALA A 386 -0.20 25.57 -12.17
C ALA A 386 -1.03 26.51 -11.28
N THR A 387 -2.37 26.51 -11.36
CA THR A 387 -3.21 27.32 -10.45
C THR A 387 -3.09 26.89 -8.98
N TYR A 388 -2.61 25.66 -8.73
CA TYR A 388 -2.32 25.16 -7.39
C TYR A 388 -0.99 25.70 -6.82
N PHE A 389 -0.22 26.46 -7.60
CA PHE A 389 0.89 27.23 -7.03
C PHE A 389 0.33 28.33 -6.12
N CYS A 390 0.75 28.36 -4.86
CA CYS A 390 0.56 29.53 -4.03
C CYS A 390 1.44 30.67 -4.55
N VAL A 391 0.86 31.52 -5.39
CA VAL A 391 1.52 32.73 -5.90
C VAL A 391 1.51 33.85 -4.84
N ASN A 392 0.66 33.75 -3.82
CA ASN A 392 0.49 34.75 -2.77
C ASN A 392 0.38 34.12 -1.37
N GLU A 393 1.02 34.71 -0.35
CA GLU A 393 1.00 34.27 1.05
C GLU A 393 -0.43 34.22 1.63
N HIS A 394 -1.36 35.02 1.10
CA HIS A 394 -2.76 35.02 1.53
C HIS A 394 -3.61 33.85 0.99
N GLN A 395 -3.06 33.01 0.11
CA GLN A 395 -3.71 31.81 -0.43
C GLN A 395 -3.14 30.51 0.14
N LEU A 396 -2.26 30.60 1.15
CA LEU A 396 -1.66 29.44 1.80
C LEU A 396 -2.72 28.51 2.41
N ASP A 397 -3.84 29.07 2.87
CA ASP A 397 -4.95 28.31 3.48
C ASP A 397 -5.92 27.69 2.46
N THR A 398 -5.73 27.95 1.15
CA THR A 398 -6.70 27.52 0.12
C THR A 398 -6.50 26.07 -0.32
N TRP A 399 -5.28 25.55 -0.22
CA TRP A 399 -4.94 24.16 -0.55
C TRP A 399 -4.09 23.56 0.56
N ASP A 400 -4.23 22.26 0.79
CA ASP A 400 -3.38 21.57 1.76
C ASP A 400 -1.90 21.59 1.32
N LEU A 401 -1.00 21.60 2.31
CA LEU A 401 0.44 21.68 2.09
C LEU A 401 0.98 20.49 1.28
N GLN A 402 0.36 19.31 1.38
CA GLN A 402 0.83 18.11 0.68
C GLN A 402 0.58 18.24 -0.82
N THR A 403 -0.60 18.71 -1.22
CA THR A 403 -0.96 18.96 -2.61
C THR A 403 -0.08 20.06 -3.23
N GLN A 404 0.16 21.16 -2.51
CA GLN A 404 1.09 22.21 -2.99
C GLN A 404 2.50 21.65 -3.21
N THR A 405 3.01 20.86 -2.27
CA THR A 405 4.33 20.23 -2.36
C THR A 405 4.42 19.30 -3.57
N LEU A 406 3.38 18.49 -3.80
CA LEU A 406 3.28 17.58 -4.94
C LEU A 406 3.34 18.34 -6.27
N VAL A 407 2.58 19.43 -6.41
CA VAL A 407 2.54 20.24 -7.63
C VAL A 407 3.92 20.86 -7.88
N VAL A 408 4.51 21.49 -6.87
CA VAL A 408 5.86 22.10 -6.99
C VAL A 408 6.91 21.06 -7.39
N GLU A 409 6.94 19.91 -6.70
CA GLU A 409 7.84 18.82 -7.03
C GLU A 409 7.61 18.31 -8.47
N GLY A 410 6.36 18.18 -8.87
CA GLY A 410 5.94 17.78 -10.21
C GLY A 410 6.49 18.69 -11.29
N PHE A 411 6.24 20.00 -11.20
CA PHE A 411 6.74 20.97 -12.19
C PHE A 411 8.27 21.03 -12.23
N ILE A 412 8.95 20.92 -11.07
CA ILE A 412 10.41 20.82 -11.03
C ILE A 412 10.88 19.57 -11.80
N LYS A 413 10.24 18.41 -11.59
CA LYS A 413 10.55 17.18 -12.35
C LYS A 413 10.33 17.39 -13.84
N LEU A 414 9.21 17.99 -14.25
CA LEU A 414 8.92 18.26 -15.66
C LEU A 414 9.97 19.18 -16.29
N PHE A 415 10.42 20.20 -15.57
CA PHE A 415 11.48 21.11 -16.02
C PHE A 415 12.82 20.38 -16.16
N LEU A 416 13.25 19.63 -15.13
CA LEU A 416 14.49 18.85 -15.16
C LEU A 416 14.50 17.79 -16.27
N LEU A 417 13.35 17.19 -16.54
CA LEU A 417 13.14 16.22 -17.63
C LEU A 417 12.96 16.87 -19.01
N LYS A 418 13.01 18.21 -19.09
CA LYS A 418 12.80 19.01 -20.32
C LYS A 418 11.47 18.68 -21.00
N ARG A 419 10.42 18.49 -20.19
CA ARG A 419 9.03 18.29 -20.63
C ARG A 419 8.32 19.61 -20.83
N ILE A 420 8.64 20.58 -19.97
CA ILE A 420 8.27 21.99 -20.07
C ILE A 420 9.54 22.83 -20.27
N ALA A 421 9.40 24.03 -20.81
CA ALA A 421 10.50 24.98 -20.99
C ALA A 421 10.28 26.20 -20.08
N ASP A 422 11.36 26.89 -19.72
CA ASP A 422 11.25 28.24 -19.17
C ASP A 422 10.56 29.12 -20.22
N SER A 423 9.41 29.69 -19.86
CA SER A 423 8.86 30.84 -20.57
C SER A 423 9.83 32.00 -20.36
N THR A 424 10.59 32.34 -21.40
CA THR A 424 11.40 33.58 -21.45
C THR A 424 10.52 34.81 -21.41
#